data_AF-A0A956C0E2-F1
#
_entry.id   AF-A0A956C0E2-F1
#
_cell.length_a   1.000
_cell.length_b   1.000
_cell.length_c   1.000
_cell.angle_alpha   90.00
_cell.angle_beta   90.00
_cell.angle_gamma   90.00
#
_symmetry.space_group_name_H-M   'P 1'
#
loop_
_entity.id
_entity.type
_entity.pdbx_description
1 polymer ?
#
loop_
_entity_poly.entity_id
_entity_poly.type
_entity_poly.pdbx_seq_one_letter_code
_entity_poly.pdbx_strand_id
1 'polypeptide(L)'
;MSLRSTLALAAFALPLVAAAPLACSSSEDAPATDGDAGADAKRKPAPAPEPEEYDATPVDDGWGRVDAGPTSPLTTIDLGVVSTGTEKTFDLPKGALGFNVVAIGRGRDLGIKDIKSPSGELVHKDFTPFNGSHPTTNSLFGGVASAGVPASNHPKAMPDLEPGKWSVTFTGDNAKAKVRVQTTPDGQFHGGVLDVRLFIPDGVKVGGTVVTAATARTEYNVRSRVDAFFDAFERLFGIGRGNVEIFALPTVYKQAGDAVIEAFTQTAPAGDAQALNIILTQPTRDQSWWGIAGGIPGAATVSGTAQSAVALATMSYAGARAEGMVLAHEAGHFLGLNHTTEFGSEAFDPLEDTPQCERMDELNFRSCPDYKNLMHAASSGALEASPLQVRVVRGSPVYHAFLSGAPKQITAPAPAFDAGKELGGIFGHPGVAPDAVESAVLATLCGAPGHGPVTLARVPRAELEALARRPGVESIVRNAATKALTRLR
;
A
#
# COMPACT_ATOMS: atom_id res chain seq x y z
N MET A 1 70.31 -14.85 25.50
CA MET A 1 68.92 -14.46 25.18
C MET A 1 68.87 -14.10 23.69
N SER A 2 68.48 -15.06 22.86
CA SER A 2 68.38 -14.87 21.40
C SER A 2 67.41 -15.94 20.89
N LEU A 3 66.16 -15.56 20.65
CA LEU A 3 65.23 -16.37 19.87
C LEU A 3 64.98 -15.68 18.54
N ARG A 4 65.37 -16.39 17.48
CA ARG A 4 64.97 -16.16 16.09
C ARG A 4 63.46 -16.38 15.97
N SER A 5 62.77 -15.55 15.21
CA SER A 5 61.57 -15.98 14.47
C SER A 5 61.37 -15.11 13.24
N THR A 6 61.28 -15.84 12.14
CA THR A 6 61.11 -15.48 10.74
C THR A 6 59.73 -14.86 10.52
N LEU A 7 59.64 -13.68 9.89
CA LEU A 7 58.38 -13.18 9.32
C LEU A 7 58.47 -13.29 7.79
N ALA A 8 57.64 -14.16 7.23
CA ALA A 8 57.44 -14.31 5.81
C ALA A 8 56.42 -13.27 5.31
N LEU A 9 56.74 -12.64 4.19
CA LEU A 9 55.84 -11.87 3.34
C LEU A 9 54.68 -12.76 2.89
N ALA A 10 53.44 -12.29 3.07
CA ALA A 10 52.30 -12.69 2.26
C ALA A 10 51.54 -11.43 1.86
N ALA A 11 51.74 -11.01 0.61
CA ALA A 11 50.95 -10.01 -0.06
C ALA A 11 49.60 -10.63 -0.44
N PHE A 12 48.51 -10.08 0.10
CA PHE A 12 47.17 -10.28 -0.45
C PHE A 12 46.71 -8.98 -1.08
N ALA A 13 46.72 -8.96 -2.41
CA ALA A 13 45.98 -7.99 -3.20
C ALA A 13 44.49 -8.32 -3.07
N LEU A 14 43.72 -7.42 -2.47
CA LEU A 14 42.26 -7.40 -2.63
C LEU A 14 41.93 -6.72 -3.97
N PRO A 15 41.08 -7.31 -4.82
CA PRO A 15 40.49 -6.55 -5.91
C PRO A 15 39.44 -5.59 -5.35
N LEU A 16 39.59 -4.32 -5.73
CA LEU A 16 38.55 -3.29 -5.65
C LEU A 16 37.36 -3.77 -6.51
N VAL A 17 36.31 -4.29 -5.88
CA VAL A 17 35.02 -4.50 -6.55
C VAL A 17 34.25 -3.19 -6.46
N ALA A 18 34.17 -2.48 -7.58
CA ALA A 18 33.27 -1.36 -7.75
C ALA A 18 31.84 -1.90 -7.66
N ALA A 19 31.11 -1.53 -6.60
CA ALA A 19 29.68 -1.74 -6.51
C ALA A 19 28.99 -0.79 -7.51
N ALA A 20 28.52 -1.34 -8.61
CA ALA A 20 27.55 -0.69 -9.48
C ALA A 20 26.15 -0.83 -8.84
N PRO A 21 25.33 0.23 -8.75
CA PRO A 21 23.97 0.11 -8.27
C PRO A 21 23.12 -0.63 -9.31
N LEU A 22 22.57 -1.79 -8.94
CA LEU A 22 21.47 -2.46 -9.61
C LEU A 22 20.20 -1.64 -9.35
N ALA A 23 19.87 -0.74 -10.29
CA ALA A 23 18.56 -0.14 -10.37
C ALA A 23 17.60 -1.13 -11.07
N CYS A 24 16.44 -1.39 -10.48
CA CYS A 24 15.32 -2.03 -11.16
C CYS A 24 14.91 -1.18 -12.36
N SER A 25 15.37 -1.56 -13.55
CA SER A 25 14.86 -1.11 -14.84
C SER A 25 14.79 -2.36 -15.71
N SER A 26 13.57 -2.85 -15.96
CA SER A 26 13.33 -3.87 -16.97
C SER A 26 13.23 -3.19 -18.34
N SER A 27 14.33 -3.16 -19.08
CA SER A 27 14.28 -3.15 -20.54
C SER A 27 14.71 -4.53 -21.02
N GLU A 28 13.79 -5.28 -21.61
CA GLU A 28 14.10 -6.54 -22.28
C GLU A 28 14.95 -6.25 -23.53
N ASP A 29 16.23 -6.65 -23.50
CA ASP A 29 17.04 -6.77 -24.71
C ASP A 29 16.57 -8.03 -25.46
N ALA A 30 15.77 -7.83 -26.50
CA ALA A 30 15.54 -8.85 -27.52
C ALA A 30 16.79 -9.02 -28.39
N PRO A 31 17.16 -10.25 -28.80
CA PRO A 31 18.30 -10.47 -29.68
C PRO A 31 18.07 -9.81 -31.04
N ALA A 32 19.05 -9.02 -31.48
CA ALA A 32 19.07 -8.37 -32.78
C ALA A 32 18.87 -9.41 -33.89
N THR A 33 17.75 -9.28 -34.60
CA THR A 33 17.61 -9.82 -35.95
C THR A 33 17.77 -8.66 -36.90
N ASP A 34 18.77 -8.75 -37.78
CA ASP A 34 19.01 -7.77 -38.84
C ASP A 34 17.81 -7.77 -39.80
N GLY A 35 16.92 -6.81 -39.60
CA GLY A 35 15.73 -6.57 -40.40
C GLY A 35 15.50 -5.08 -40.56
N ASP A 36 15.90 -4.57 -41.72
CA ASP A 36 15.73 -3.20 -42.20
C ASP A 36 14.27 -2.73 -42.10
N ALA A 37 13.97 -1.76 -41.21
CA ALA A 37 12.69 -1.06 -41.17
C ALA A 37 12.76 0.30 -40.45
N GLY A 38 12.49 1.36 -41.23
CA GLY A 38 11.54 2.44 -40.91
C GLY A 38 11.66 3.18 -39.59
N ALA A 39 12.06 4.45 -39.67
CA ALA A 39 11.97 5.42 -38.59
C ALA A 39 10.52 5.57 -38.05
N ASP A 40 10.23 4.93 -36.92
CA ASP A 40 8.98 5.15 -36.18
C ASP A 40 9.17 6.20 -35.09
N ALA A 41 8.39 7.27 -35.20
CA ALA A 41 8.46 8.43 -34.32
C ALA A 41 8.07 8.06 -32.89
N LYS A 42 8.91 8.46 -31.92
CA LYS A 42 8.63 8.45 -30.48
C LYS A 42 7.25 9.07 -30.20
N ARG A 43 6.23 8.22 -30.01
CA ARG A 43 4.88 8.65 -29.68
C ARG A 43 4.90 9.17 -28.24
N LYS A 44 4.82 10.49 -28.08
CA LYS A 44 4.66 11.15 -26.77
C LYS A 44 3.44 10.53 -26.06
N PRO A 45 3.55 10.13 -24.78
CA PRO A 45 2.39 9.67 -24.02
C PRO A 45 1.30 10.74 -24.11
N ALA A 46 0.06 10.32 -24.39
CA ALA A 46 -1.07 11.22 -24.37
C ALA A 46 -1.16 11.85 -22.96
N PRO A 47 -1.52 13.14 -22.84
CA PRO A 47 -1.83 13.72 -21.55
C PRO A 47 -2.92 12.87 -20.86
N ALA A 48 -2.80 12.70 -19.54
CA ALA A 48 -3.86 12.06 -18.77
C ALA A 48 -5.19 12.79 -19.06
N PRO A 49 -6.29 12.06 -19.32
CA PRO A 49 -7.58 12.69 -19.51
C PRO A 49 -7.89 13.58 -18.31
N GLU A 50 -8.46 14.77 -18.57
CA GLU A 50 -8.98 15.59 -17.48
C GLU A 50 -10.03 14.77 -16.72
N PRO A 51 -10.10 14.84 -15.38
CA PRO A 51 -11.10 14.12 -14.61
C PRO A 51 -12.49 14.46 -15.18
N GLU A 52 -13.29 13.42 -15.47
CA GLU A 52 -14.62 13.62 -16.03
C GLU A 52 -15.46 14.44 -15.05
N GLU A 53 -16.19 15.42 -15.54
CA GLU A 53 -17.09 16.23 -14.72
C GLU A 53 -18.30 15.36 -14.35
N TYR A 54 -18.30 14.80 -13.13
CA TYR A 54 -19.42 14.07 -12.56
C TYR A 54 -19.89 14.78 -11.28
N ASP A 55 -21.15 14.55 -10.88
CA ASP A 55 -21.68 15.11 -9.63
C ASP A 55 -20.98 14.47 -8.43
N ALA A 56 -20.00 15.19 -7.91
CA ALA A 56 -19.21 14.80 -6.75
C ALA A 56 -19.77 15.33 -5.43
N THR A 57 -21.02 15.79 -5.42
CA THR A 57 -21.66 16.18 -4.16
C THR A 57 -21.76 14.94 -3.28
N PRO A 58 -21.14 14.92 -2.08
CA PRO A 58 -21.23 13.77 -1.21
C PRO A 58 -22.69 13.55 -0.79
N VAL A 59 -23.12 12.30 -0.83
CA VAL A 59 -24.44 11.90 -0.31
C VAL A 59 -24.33 11.66 1.19
N ASP A 60 -25.33 12.09 1.98
CA ASP A 60 -25.41 11.76 3.42
C ASP A 60 -25.35 10.23 3.63
N ASP A 61 -24.50 9.82 4.57
CA ASP A 61 -24.02 8.44 4.69
C ASP A 61 -24.96 7.55 5.53
N GLY A 62 -25.74 8.14 6.43
CA GLY A 62 -26.57 7.39 7.38
C GLY A 62 -25.78 6.47 8.34
N TRP A 63 -24.45 6.57 8.41
CA TRP A 63 -23.65 6.04 9.53
C TRP A 63 -23.71 6.95 10.76
N GLY A 64 -24.19 8.19 10.56
CA GLY A 64 -24.24 9.22 11.57
C GLY A 64 -22.86 9.84 11.72
N ARG A 65 -22.82 11.18 11.81
CA ARG A 65 -21.57 11.88 12.06
C ARG A 65 -20.99 11.43 13.39
N VAL A 66 -19.72 11.05 13.37
CA VAL A 66 -18.96 10.78 14.59
C VAL A 66 -18.40 12.11 15.05
N ASP A 67 -18.83 12.59 16.22
CA ASP A 67 -18.14 13.69 16.89
C ASP A 67 -16.80 13.14 17.40
N ALA A 68 -15.73 13.45 16.68
CA ALA A 68 -14.37 13.08 17.02
C ALA A 68 -13.90 13.73 18.33
N GLY A 69 -14.67 14.68 18.87
CA GLY A 69 -14.21 15.55 19.94
C GLY A 69 -13.06 16.43 19.48
N PRO A 70 -12.25 16.96 20.43
CA PRO A 70 -11.13 17.81 20.10
C PRO A 70 -10.00 17.01 19.43
N THR A 71 -9.78 17.26 18.14
CA THR A 71 -8.71 16.66 17.35
C THR A 71 -7.56 17.64 17.12
N SER A 72 -6.37 17.11 16.94
CA SER A 72 -5.19 17.89 16.62
C SER A 72 -5.26 18.46 15.21
N PRO A 73 -4.95 19.75 15.02
CA PRO A 73 -4.92 20.33 13.69
C PRO A 73 -3.79 19.71 12.85
N LEU A 74 -4.09 19.39 11.60
CA LEU A 74 -3.06 19.05 10.62
C LEU A 74 -2.32 20.30 10.18
N THR A 75 -1.00 20.29 10.33
CA THR A 75 -0.15 21.39 9.83
C THR A 75 0.32 21.08 8.42
N THR A 76 0.23 22.08 7.54
CA THR A 76 0.78 22.01 6.18
C THR A 76 1.94 22.98 6.03
N ILE A 77 3.07 22.47 5.54
CA ILE A 77 4.25 23.25 5.19
C ILE A 77 4.45 23.18 3.68
N ASP A 78 4.31 24.30 2.99
CA ASP A 78 4.56 24.39 1.55
C ASP A 78 6.07 24.52 1.30
N LEU A 79 6.65 23.57 0.54
CA LEU A 79 8.07 23.61 0.15
C LEU A 79 8.28 24.33 -1.19
N GLY A 80 7.19 24.74 -1.83
CA GLY A 80 7.15 25.38 -3.14
C GLY A 80 7.52 24.43 -4.27
N VAL A 81 8.12 25.00 -5.32
CA VAL A 81 8.66 24.23 -6.44
C VAL A 81 9.99 23.59 -6.04
N VAL A 82 10.12 22.29 -6.34
CA VAL A 82 11.31 21.46 -6.13
C VAL A 82 11.79 20.91 -7.47
N SER A 83 13.09 20.66 -7.56
CA SER A 83 13.75 20.10 -8.75
C SER A 83 14.77 19.04 -8.32
N THR A 84 15.25 18.24 -9.28
CA THR A 84 16.28 17.22 -9.00
C THR A 84 17.47 17.77 -8.22
N GLY A 85 17.87 17.04 -7.17
CA GLY A 85 19.02 17.37 -6.33
C GLY A 85 18.80 18.56 -5.39
N THR A 86 17.60 19.16 -5.38
CA THR A 86 17.28 20.25 -4.48
C THR A 86 16.96 19.71 -3.09
N GLU A 87 17.75 20.12 -2.10
CA GLU A 87 17.42 19.92 -0.69
C GLU A 87 16.49 21.05 -0.22
N LYS A 88 15.36 20.67 0.38
CA LYS A 88 14.46 21.58 1.09
C LYS A 88 14.51 21.26 2.57
N THR A 89 14.30 22.28 3.41
CA THR A 89 14.21 22.09 4.85
C THR A 89 12.87 22.59 5.37
N PHE A 90 12.44 22.01 6.48
CA PHE A 90 11.24 22.43 7.20
C PHE A 90 11.43 22.16 8.69
N ASP A 91 10.78 22.97 9.53
CA ASP A 91 10.84 22.80 10.98
C ASP A 91 9.71 21.88 11.44
N LEU A 92 10.07 20.82 12.17
CA LEU A 92 9.15 19.90 12.82
C LEU A 92 8.98 20.33 14.29
N PRO A 93 7.75 20.65 14.73
CA PRO A 93 7.52 21.06 16.11
C PRO A 93 7.72 19.89 17.08
N LYS A 94 8.00 20.21 18.34
CA LYS A 94 7.85 19.24 19.43
C LYS A 94 6.40 18.76 19.45
N GLY A 95 6.20 17.47 19.67
CA GLY A 95 4.88 16.87 19.73
C GLY A 95 4.37 16.31 18.39
N ALA A 96 5.21 16.32 17.34
CA ALA A 96 4.86 15.63 16.09
C ALA A 96 4.78 14.11 16.28
N LEU A 97 3.65 13.52 15.89
CA LEU A 97 3.49 12.06 15.79
C LEU A 97 4.19 11.52 14.54
N GLY A 98 4.19 12.31 13.47
CA GLY A 98 4.81 11.96 12.20
C GLY A 98 4.52 13.00 11.13
N PHE A 99 5.09 12.78 9.95
CA PHE A 99 4.84 13.62 8.79
C PHE A 99 4.82 12.82 7.49
N ASN A 100 4.17 13.36 6.48
CA ASN A 100 4.19 12.86 5.12
C ASN A 100 4.63 13.98 4.18
N VAL A 101 5.61 13.70 3.32
CA VAL A 101 6.05 14.58 2.25
C VAL A 101 5.39 14.10 0.96
N VAL A 102 4.72 15.01 0.24
CA VAL A 102 4.14 14.74 -1.08
C VAL A 102 4.73 15.71 -2.08
N ALA A 103 5.20 15.19 -3.21
CA ALA A 103 5.58 15.97 -4.36
C ALA A 103 4.70 15.61 -5.56
N ILE A 104 4.20 16.63 -6.28
CA ILE A 104 3.33 16.49 -7.44
C ILE A 104 3.91 17.29 -8.59
N GLY A 105 4.28 16.61 -9.67
CA GLY A 105 4.91 17.18 -10.85
C GLY A 105 4.36 16.59 -12.14
N ARG A 106 5.01 16.96 -13.25
CA ARG A 106 4.76 16.36 -14.57
C ARG A 106 5.97 15.49 -14.88
N GLY A 107 5.81 14.18 -15.05
CA GLY A 107 6.92 13.26 -15.35
C GLY A 107 6.76 11.94 -14.60
N ARG A 108 7.55 10.91 -14.97
CA ARG A 108 7.51 9.58 -14.32
C ARG A 108 8.66 9.32 -13.36
N ASP A 109 9.65 10.20 -13.33
CA ASP A 109 10.90 10.01 -12.57
C ASP A 109 10.93 10.85 -11.28
N LEU A 110 9.76 11.32 -10.83
CA LEU A 110 9.63 12.06 -9.57
C LEU A 110 9.86 11.12 -8.39
N GLY A 111 10.66 11.54 -7.42
CA GLY A 111 10.90 10.74 -6.21
C GLY A 111 11.38 11.58 -5.03
N ILE A 112 11.13 11.06 -3.83
CA ILE A 112 11.67 11.61 -2.59
C ILE A 112 12.91 10.80 -2.23
N LYS A 113 14.07 11.30 -2.62
CA LYS A 113 15.32 10.53 -2.61
C LYS A 113 15.83 10.32 -1.20
N ASP A 114 16.03 11.40 -0.46
CA ASP A 114 16.67 11.36 0.86
C ASP A 114 15.85 12.17 1.87
N ILE A 115 15.78 11.70 3.11
CA ILE A 115 15.24 12.45 4.25
C ILE A 115 16.25 12.40 5.38
N LYS A 116 16.65 13.57 5.89
CA LYS A 116 17.58 13.70 7.01
C LYS A 116 16.90 14.29 8.24
N SER A 117 17.24 13.71 9.39
CA SER A 117 16.84 14.24 10.69
C SER A 117 17.58 15.55 11.02
N PRO A 118 17.12 16.30 12.04
CA PRO A 118 17.82 17.49 12.54
C PRO A 118 19.28 17.26 12.94
N SER A 119 19.63 16.07 13.41
CA SER A 119 21.03 15.71 13.68
C SER A 119 21.84 15.35 12.43
N GLY A 120 21.23 15.37 11.24
CA GLY A 120 21.86 15.06 9.95
C GLY A 120 21.88 13.57 9.59
N GLU A 121 21.19 12.71 10.35
CA GLU A 121 21.14 11.27 10.07
C GLU A 121 20.11 10.97 8.98
N LEU A 122 20.45 10.06 8.05
CA LEU A 122 19.55 9.63 6.98
C LEU A 122 18.54 8.61 7.51
N VAL A 123 17.28 9.02 7.64
CA VAL A 123 16.17 8.11 7.97
C VAL A 123 15.58 7.46 6.72
N HIS A 124 15.91 8.01 5.56
CA HIS A 124 15.48 7.58 4.24
C HIS A 124 16.60 7.94 3.26
N LYS A 125 17.00 6.99 2.41
CA LYS A 125 18.11 7.15 1.47
C LYS A 125 17.79 6.46 0.16
N ASP A 126 18.07 7.12 -0.95
CA ASP A 126 17.86 6.59 -2.31
C ASP A 126 16.47 5.91 -2.45
N PHE A 127 15.41 6.64 -2.07
CA PHE A 127 14.00 6.23 -2.11
C PHE A 127 13.59 5.09 -1.16
N THR A 128 14.52 4.66 -0.30
CA THR A 128 14.35 3.51 0.59
C THR A 128 14.38 3.98 2.04
N PRO A 129 13.39 3.63 2.88
CA PRO A 129 13.47 3.87 4.32
C PRO A 129 14.72 3.21 4.92
N PHE A 130 15.25 3.75 6.01
CA PHE A 130 16.33 3.08 6.76
C PHE A 130 15.94 1.63 7.09
N ASN A 131 16.87 0.68 6.96
CA ASN A 131 16.65 -0.77 7.03
C ASN A 131 15.71 -1.37 5.96
N GLY A 132 15.21 -0.57 5.02
CA GLY A 132 14.40 -1.08 3.92
C GLY A 132 15.24 -1.81 2.88
N SER A 133 14.64 -2.81 2.23
CA SER A 133 15.28 -3.59 1.17
C SER A 133 14.96 -3.08 -0.25
N HIS A 134 13.99 -2.17 -0.39
CA HIS A 134 13.48 -1.73 -1.68
C HIS A 134 12.95 -0.28 -1.65
N PRO A 135 12.97 0.42 -2.81
CA PRO A 135 12.37 1.74 -2.95
C PRO A 135 10.87 1.74 -2.70
N THR A 136 10.36 2.75 -1.99
CA THR A 136 8.92 2.93 -1.74
C THR A 136 8.41 4.33 -2.10
N THR A 137 9.30 5.29 -2.34
CA THR A 137 8.97 6.72 -2.43
C THR A 137 9.29 7.36 -3.78
N ASN A 138 9.63 6.55 -4.78
CA ASN A 138 9.63 6.96 -6.18
C ASN A 138 8.21 6.87 -6.74
N SER A 139 7.94 7.66 -7.78
CA SER A 139 6.69 7.54 -8.50
C SER A 139 6.61 6.17 -9.18
N LEU A 140 5.77 5.30 -8.62
CA LEU A 140 5.36 4.06 -9.28
C LEU A 140 4.35 4.37 -10.39
N PHE A 141 3.54 5.42 -10.19
CA PHE A 141 2.39 5.72 -11.02
C PHE A 141 2.29 7.23 -11.29
N GLY A 142 2.78 7.67 -12.46
CA GLY A 142 2.59 9.05 -12.91
C GLY A 142 3.58 10.04 -12.30
N GLY A 143 3.11 11.23 -11.92
CA GLY A 143 3.95 12.35 -11.46
C GLY A 143 3.81 12.67 -9.99
N VAL A 144 3.62 11.67 -9.13
CA VAL A 144 3.47 11.87 -7.69
C VAL A 144 4.47 10.99 -6.94
N ALA A 145 5.14 11.58 -5.96
CA ALA A 145 6.00 10.88 -5.01
C ALA A 145 5.54 11.19 -3.60
N SER A 146 5.59 10.18 -2.72
CA SER A 146 5.18 10.30 -1.33
C SER A 146 6.14 9.56 -0.41
N ALA A 147 6.43 10.12 0.76
CA ALA A 147 7.28 9.51 1.77
C ALA A 147 6.76 9.85 3.18
N GLY A 148 6.71 8.86 4.06
CA GLY A 148 6.25 9.00 5.44
C GLY A 148 7.39 8.86 6.45
N VAL A 149 7.31 9.57 7.56
CA VAL A 149 8.19 9.37 8.73
C VAL A 149 7.33 9.34 10.00
N PRO A 150 7.42 8.27 10.82
CA PRO A 150 8.34 7.15 10.66
C PRO A 150 7.87 6.15 9.61
N ALA A 151 8.81 5.53 8.91
CA ALA A 151 8.59 4.36 8.07
C ALA A 151 9.50 3.19 8.45
N SER A 152 10.36 3.36 9.45
CA SER A 152 11.31 2.36 9.97
C SER A 152 11.59 2.61 11.45
N ASN A 153 12.29 1.69 12.11
CA ASN A 153 12.72 1.82 13.50
C ASN A 153 13.96 2.72 13.71
N HIS A 154 14.24 3.65 12.80
CA HIS A 154 15.39 4.55 12.92
C HIS A 154 15.30 5.38 14.23
N PRO A 155 16.35 5.45 15.08
CA PRO A 155 16.29 6.09 16.40
C PRO A 155 15.92 7.58 16.42
N LYS A 156 16.04 8.27 15.28
CA LYS A 156 15.65 9.68 15.10
C LYS A 156 14.20 9.89 14.64
N ALA A 157 13.55 8.81 14.20
CA ALA A 157 12.18 8.80 13.73
C ALA A 157 11.25 8.02 14.67
N MET A 158 11.80 7.10 15.47
CA MET A 158 11.04 6.20 16.32
C MET A 158 11.80 5.92 17.65
N PRO A 159 11.11 5.80 18.80
CA PRO A 159 9.66 5.95 19.01
C PRO A 159 9.16 7.40 18.86
N ASP A 160 10.01 8.37 19.14
CA ASP A 160 9.69 9.78 19.05
C ASP A 160 10.45 10.42 17.89
N LEU A 161 9.79 11.32 17.15
CA LEU A 161 10.47 12.08 16.10
C LEU A 161 11.38 13.14 16.74
N GLU A 162 12.61 13.25 16.23
CA GLU A 162 13.52 14.32 16.60
C GLU A 162 12.92 15.68 16.16
N PRO A 163 12.61 16.61 17.09
CA PRO A 163 12.11 17.93 16.71
C PRO A 163 13.22 18.81 16.14
N GLY A 164 12.85 19.78 15.30
CA GLY A 164 13.80 20.71 14.69
C GLY A 164 13.79 20.64 13.17
N LYS A 165 14.91 21.02 12.56
CA LYS A 165 14.99 21.21 11.10
C LYS A 165 15.28 19.91 10.37
N TRP A 166 14.28 19.36 9.72
CA TRP A 166 14.43 18.21 8.82
C TRP A 166 14.81 18.69 7.42
N SER A 167 15.46 17.81 6.64
CA SER A 167 15.70 18.06 5.22
C SER A 167 15.20 16.92 4.34
N VAL A 168 14.79 17.28 3.12
CA VAL A 168 14.31 16.34 2.10
C VAL A 168 14.91 16.70 0.74
N THR A 169 15.39 15.70 0.01
CA THR A 169 15.96 15.83 -1.34
C THR A 169 15.06 15.14 -2.35
N PHE A 170 14.84 15.79 -3.50
CA PHE A 170 13.97 15.28 -4.57
C PHE A 170 14.75 14.89 -5.82
N THR A 171 14.18 14.02 -6.65
CA THR A 171 14.62 13.70 -8.02
C THR A 171 13.47 13.85 -9.00
N GLY A 172 13.77 13.92 -10.30
CA GLY A 172 12.81 14.06 -11.38
C GLY A 172 12.57 15.51 -11.84
N ASP A 173 11.53 15.66 -12.64
CA ASP A 173 11.07 16.95 -13.17
C ASP A 173 10.61 17.90 -12.05
N ASN A 174 10.43 19.18 -12.41
CA ASN A 174 9.92 20.19 -11.48
C ASN A 174 8.56 19.76 -10.91
N ALA A 175 8.45 19.76 -9.58
CA ALA A 175 7.25 19.39 -8.84
C ALA A 175 6.91 20.44 -7.80
N LYS A 176 5.65 20.50 -7.37
CA LYS A 176 5.24 21.22 -6.15
C LYS A 176 5.28 20.24 -5.00
N ALA A 177 5.93 20.60 -3.90
CA ALA A 177 6.05 19.74 -2.74
C ALA A 177 5.46 20.38 -1.48
N LYS A 178 4.84 19.56 -0.64
CA LYS A 178 4.32 19.97 0.66
C LYS A 178 4.60 18.90 1.71
N VAL A 179 4.66 19.30 2.98
CA VAL A 179 4.75 18.41 4.13
C VAL A 179 3.47 18.53 4.94
N ARG A 180 2.88 17.39 5.30
CA ARG A 180 1.74 17.28 6.21
C ARG A 180 2.23 16.72 7.53
N VAL A 181 2.04 17.47 8.61
CA VAL A 181 2.52 17.10 9.96
C VAL A 181 1.35 16.88 10.89
N GLN A 182 1.28 15.69 11.48
CA GLN A 182 0.34 15.37 12.55
C GLN A 182 1.01 15.61 13.89
N THR A 183 0.34 16.34 14.78
CA THR A 183 0.90 16.71 16.10
C THR A 183 -0.08 16.35 17.20
N THR A 184 0.42 16.23 18.43
CA THR A 184 -0.37 16.31 19.65
C THR A 184 0.37 17.19 20.65
N PRO A 185 -0.31 17.81 21.64
CA PRO A 185 0.35 18.69 22.60
C PRO A 185 1.53 18.07 23.35
N ASP A 186 1.50 16.76 23.59
CA ASP A 186 2.53 16.01 24.32
C ASP A 186 3.36 15.06 23.45
N GLY A 187 3.08 14.97 22.15
CA GLY A 187 3.74 14.05 21.24
C GLY A 187 3.36 12.59 21.41
N GLN A 188 2.30 12.31 22.17
CA GLN A 188 1.79 10.96 22.39
C GLN A 188 0.50 10.73 21.61
N PHE A 189 0.26 9.49 21.22
CA PHE A 189 -0.97 9.08 20.55
C PHE A 189 -2.07 8.77 21.58
N HIS A 190 -3.20 9.45 21.45
CA HIS A 190 -4.34 9.33 22.38
C HIS A 190 -5.56 8.62 21.76
N GLY A 191 -5.39 8.04 20.57
CA GLY A 191 -6.50 7.61 19.72
C GLY A 191 -6.70 8.56 18.54
N GLY A 192 -7.65 8.22 17.69
CA GLY A 192 -8.09 9.08 16.60
C GLY A 192 -9.31 8.50 15.91
N VAL A 193 -9.82 9.23 14.92
CA VAL A 193 -10.84 8.74 13.99
C VAL A 193 -10.35 8.88 12.56
N LEU A 194 -10.65 7.89 11.73
CA LEU A 194 -10.37 7.92 10.30
C LEU A 194 -11.65 8.20 9.52
N ASP A 195 -11.69 9.33 8.82
CA ASP A 195 -12.71 9.58 7.82
C ASP A 195 -12.41 8.73 6.57
N VAL A 196 -13.45 8.21 5.94
CA VAL A 196 -13.37 7.45 4.69
C VAL A 196 -14.20 8.15 3.64
N ARG A 197 -13.69 8.16 2.41
CA ARG A 197 -14.41 8.61 1.22
C ARG A 197 -14.55 7.44 0.28
N LEU A 198 -15.77 6.95 0.10
CA LEU A 198 -16.08 5.78 -0.68
C LEU A 198 -16.56 6.18 -2.07
N PHE A 199 -15.77 5.83 -3.08
CA PHE A 199 -16.05 6.09 -4.48
C PHE A 199 -16.66 4.84 -5.12
N ILE A 200 -17.88 4.98 -5.63
CA ILE A 200 -18.72 3.89 -6.12
C ILE A 200 -19.01 4.07 -7.62
N PRO A 201 -18.37 3.27 -8.49
CA PRO A 201 -18.73 3.20 -9.90
C PRO A 201 -20.16 2.76 -10.10
N ASP A 202 -20.87 3.43 -11.01
CA ASP A 202 -22.23 3.05 -11.32
C ASP A 202 -22.31 1.60 -11.84
N GLY A 203 -23.21 0.82 -11.24
CA GLY A 203 -23.44 -0.58 -11.60
C GLY A 203 -22.41 -1.58 -11.07
N VAL A 204 -21.50 -1.19 -10.16
CA VAL A 204 -20.59 -2.11 -9.45
C VAL A 204 -21.39 -3.15 -8.65
N LYS A 205 -20.88 -4.38 -8.49
CA LYS A 205 -21.54 -5.39 -7.65
C LYS A 205 -20.74 -5.65 -6.38
N VAL A 206 -21.39 -5.53 -5.23
CA VAL A 206 -20.80 -5.79 -3.91
C VAL A 206 -21.57 -6.92 -3.25
N GLY A 207 -20.93 -8.05 -2.96
CA GLY A 207 -21.62 -9.26 -2.46
C GLY A 207 -22.72 -9.76 -3.41
N GLY A 208 -22.53 -9.56 -4.72
CA GLY A 208 -23.49 -9.94 -5.76
C GLY A 208 -24.61 -8.93 -6.04
N THR A 209 -24.86 -7.97 -5.14
CA THR A 209 -25.86 -6.90 -5.33
C THR A 209 -25.29 -5.76 -6.17
N VAL A 210 -26.05 -5.26 -7.15
CA VAL A 210 -25.67 -4.04 -7.90
C VAL A 210 -25.88 -2.81 -7.02
N VAL A 211 -24.86 -1.96 -6.93
CA VAL A 211 -24.82 -0.79 -6.05
C VAL A 211 -24.53 0.47 -6.88
N THR A 212 -25.10 1.59 -6.43
CA THR A 212 -24.77 2.96 -6.88
C THR A 212 -24.38 3.79 -5.66
N ALA A 213 -23.78 4.97 -5.83
CA ALA A 213 -23.51 5.86 -4.70
C ALA A 213 -24.78 6.15 -3.84
N ALA A 214 -25.94 6.28 -4.49
CA ALA A 214 -27.20 6.55 -3.80
C ALA A 214 -27.70 5.36 -2.95
N THR A 215 -27.42 4.12 -3.36
CA THR A 215 -27.87 2.91 -2.64
C THR A 215 -26.81 2.34 -1.70
N ALA A 216 -25.53 2.66 -1.93
CA ALA A 216 -24.39 2.15 -1.15
C ALA A 216 -24.56 2.37 0.36
N ARG A 217 -25.12 3.51 0.76
CA ARG A 217 -25.30 3.86 2.17
C ARG A 217 -26.13 2.88 2.99
N THR A 218 -27.19 2.34 2.39
CA THR A 218 -28.13 1.44 3.06
C THR A 218 -27.89 -0.01 2.69
N GLU A 219 -27.03 -0.27 1.70
CA GLU A 219 -26.82 -1.63 1.24
C GLU A 219 -25.95 -2.43 2.21
N TYR A 220 -26.51 -3.53 2.71
CA TYR A 220 -25.90 -4.36 3.74
C TYR A 220 -24.48 -4.80 3.38
N ASN A 221 -24.28 -5.20 2.12
CA ASN A 221 -22.99 -5.68 1.65
C ASN A 221 -21.90 -4.60 1.66
N VAL A 222 -22.25 -3.34 1.37
CA VAL A 222 -21.30 -2.23 1.50
C VAL A 222 -21.05 -1.93 2.97
N ARG A 223 -22.12 -1.82 3.77
CA ARG A 223 -22.03 -1.47 5.19
C ARG A 223 -21.15 -2.41 5.99
N SER A 224 -21.40 -3.70 5.85
CA SER A 224 -20.66 -4.74 6.56
C SER A 224 -19.16 -4.76 6.22
N ARG A 225 -18.75 -4.34 5.01
CA ARG A 225 -17.34 -4.24 4.61
C ARG A 225 -16.66 -3.04 5.25
N VAL A 226 -17.33 -1.89 5.23
CA VAL A 226 -16.86 -0.67 5.88
C VAL A 226 -16.75 -0.87 7.39
N ASP A 227 -17.76 -1.49 8.00
CA ASP A 227 -17.75 -1.81 9.43
C ASP A 227 -16.62 -2.80 9.76
N ALA A 228 -16.41 -3.85 8.96
CA ALA A 228 -15.30 -4.78 9.16
C ALA A 228 -13.91 -4.13 9.01
N PHE A 229 -13.77 -3.18 8.08
CA PHE A 229 -12.56 -2.37 7.93
C PHE A 229 -12.28 -1.54 9.19
N PHE A 230 -13.29 -0.84 9.71
CA PHE A 230 -13.14 -0.01 10.92
C PHE A 230 -12.92 -0.86 12.17
N ASP A 231 -13.58 -2.01 12.29
CA ASP A 231 -13.32 -2.97 13.38
C ASP A 231 -11.85 -3.41 13.38
N ALA A 232 -11.28 -3.66 12.20
CA ALA A 232 -9.86 -4.00 12.06
C ALA A 232 -8.96 -2.82 12.45
N PHE A 233 -9.25 -1.61 11.99
CA PHE A 233 -8.47 -0.39 12.29
C PHE A 233 -8.50 -0.01 13.76
N GLU A 234 -9.66 -0.05 14.39
CA GLU A 234 -9.82 0.25 15.81
C GLU A 234 -9.05 -0.78 16.64
N ARG A 235 -9.17 -2.06 16.29
CA ARG A 235 -8.48 -3.12 16.99
C ARG A 235 -6.96 -3.06 16.82
N LEU A 236 -6.47 -2.90 15.59
CA LEU A 236 -5.04 -2.99 15.30
C LEU A 236 -4.29 -1.72 15.68
N PHE A 237 -4.90 -0.55 15.47
CA PHE A 237 -4.21 0.73 15.56
C PHE A 237 -4.77 1.65 16.64
N GLY A 238 -5.95 1.36 17.19
CA GLY A 238 -6.66 2.25 18.12
C GLY A 238 -7.26 3.47 17.43
N ILE A 239 -7.51 3.38 16.11
CA ILE A 239 -8.11 4.44 15.29
C ILE A 239 -9.55 4.03 15.01
N GLY A 240 -10.50 4.77 15.57
CA GLY A 240 -11.92 4.52 15.40
C GLY A 240 -12.48 5.00 14.06
N ARG A 241 -13.77 4.75 13.86
CA ARG A 241 -14.52 5.23 12.71
C ARG A 241 -14.76 6.74 12.77
N GLY A 242 -14.46 7.44 11.68
CA GLY A 242 -14.88 8.81 11.41
C GLY A 242 -16.13 8.89 10.53
N ASN A 243 -16.23 9.94 9.71
CA ASN A 243 -17.30 10.11 8.73
C ASN A 243 -17.05 9.25 7.49
N VAL A 244 -18.12 8.80 6.81
CA VAL A 244 -18.02 7.99 5.59
C VAL A 244 -18.71 8.73 4.44
N GLU A 245 -17.99 9.56 3.70
CA GLU A 245 -18.59 10.27 2.56
C GLU A 245 -18.67 9.36 1.34
N ILE A 246 -19.78 9.39 0.59
CA ILE A 246 -19.95 8.56 -0.61
C ILE A 246 -19.99 9.44 -1.87
N PHE A 247 -19.18 9.08 -2.86
CA PHE A 247 -19.07 9.73 -4.15
C PHE A 247 -19.43 8.73 -5.27
N ALA A 248 -20.13 9.22 -6.29
CA ALA A 248 -20.33 8.44 -7.52
C ALA A 248 -19.03 8.38 -8.32
N LEU A 249 -18.87 7.32 -9.12
CA LEU A 249 -17.89 7.27 -10.20
C LEU A 249 -18.56 6.82 -11.50
N PRO A 250 -18.05 7.25 -12.67
CA PRO A 250 -18.51 6.75 -13.95
C PRO A 250 -18.38 5.21 -14.06
N THR A 251 -19.28 4.58 -14.83
CA THR A 251 -19.31 3.12 -15.05
C THR A 251 -18.01 2.57 -15.64
N VAL A 252 -17.18 3.40 -16.30
CA VAL A 252 -15.89 2.96 -16.86
C VAL A 252 -14.96 2.39 -15.77
N TYR A 253 -15.05 2.89 -14.53
CA TYR A 253 -14.24 2.43 -13.40
C TYR A 253 -14.84 1.24 -12.66
N LYS A 254 -15.99 0.71 -13.12
CA LYS A 254 -16.62 -0.49 -12.56
C LYS A 254 -15.70 -1.71 -12.64
N GLN A 255 -14.87 -1.80 -13.67
CA GLN A 255 -13.88 -2.84 -13.85
C GLN A 255 -12.54 -2.18 -14.13
N ALA A 256 -11.90 -1.70 -13.08
CA ALA A 256 -10.73 -0.85 -13.22
C ALA A 256 -9.54 -1.57 -13.86
N GLY A 257 -9.17 -2.79 -13.44
CA GLY A 257 -7.99 -3.47 -13.98
C GLY A 257 -6.76 -2.53 -13.97
N ASP A 258 -6.23 -2.22 -15.16
CA ASP A 258 -5.12 -1.26 -15.33
C ASP A 258 -5.54 0.20 -15.20
N ALA A 259 -6.82 0.52 -15.38
CA ALA A 259 -7.40 1.85 -15.18
C ALA A 259 -7.60 2.22 -13.69
N VAL A 260 -7.17 1.38 -12.74
CA VAL A 260 -7.28 1.68 -11.29
C VAL A 260 -6.51 2.93 -10.90
N ILE A 261 -5.34 3.16 -11.52
CA ILE A 261 -4.54 4.36 -11.30
C ILE A 261 -5.27 5.61 -11.81
N GLU A 262 -6.00 5.50 -12.92
CA GLU A 262 -6.85 6.57 -13.43
C GLU A 262 -8.07 6.78 -12.51
N ALA A 263 -8.66 5.72 -11.97
CA ALA A 263 -9.73 5.83 -10.99
C ALA A 263 -9.28 6.63 -9.75
N PHE A 264 -8.03 6.49 -9.31
CA PHE A 264 -7.48 7.29 -8.21
C PHE A 264 -7.46 8.80 -8.52
N THR A 265 -7.24 9.22 -9.76
CA THR A 265 -7.29 10.65 -10.11
C THR A 265 -8.71 11.22 -10.05
N GLN A 266 -9.74 10.37 -10.09
CA GLN A 266 -11.12 10.79 -9.92
C GLN A 266 -11.46 11.21 -8.49
N THR A 267 -10.56 11.05 -7.52
CA THR A 267 -10.81 11.58 -6.18
C THR A 267 -10.74 13.12 -6.12
N ALA A 268 -10.25 13.79 -7.18
CA ALA A 268 -10.04 15.24 -7.22
C ALA A 268 -11.25 16.07 -6.74
N PRO A 269 -12.49 15.77 -7.14
CA PRO A 269 -13.65 16.58 -6.75
C PRO A 269 -13.95 16.56 -5.24
N ALA A 270 -13.49 15.54 -4.50
CA ALA A 270 -13.63 15.49 -3.04
C ALA A 270 -12.69 16.48 -2.30
N GLY A 271 -11.68 17.02 -2.99
CA GLY A 271 -10.70 17.95 -2.43
C GLY A 271 -9.73 17.33 -1.43
N ASP A 272 -8.73 18.11 -1.01
CA ASP A 272 -7.75 17.70 0.02
C ASP A 272 -8.45 17.63 1.40
N ALA A 273 -8.30 16.51 2.12
CA ALA A 273 -8.83 16.33 3.48
C ALA A 273 -8.07 15.23 4.25
N GLN A 274 -8.21 15.20 5.58
CA GLN A 274 -7.78 14.08 6.42
C GLN A 274 -8.78 12.92 6.31
N ALA A 275 -8.76 12.24 5.16
CA ALA A 275 -9.58 11.08 4.88
C ALA A 275 -8.82 10.07 4.03
N LEU A 276 -9.20 8.79 4.16
CA LEU A 276 -8.79 7.74 3.24
C LEU A 276 -9.81 7.64 2.09
N ASN A 277 -9.34 7.81 0.86
CA ASN A 277 -10.16 7.55 -0.32
C ASN A 277 -10.12 6.04 -0.65
N ILE A 278 -11.29 5.44 -0.76
CA ILE A 278 -11.48 4.01 -1.11
C ILE A 278 -12.31 3.93 -2.38
N ILE A 279 -11.82 3.22 -3.39
CA ILE A 279 -12.55 2.92 -4.62
C ILE A 279 -13.03 1.47 -4.59
N LEU A 280 -14.34 1.24 -4.76
CA LEU A 280 -14.85 -0.09 -5.03
C LEU A 280 -14.86 -0.35 -6.53
N THR A 281 -14.33 -1.48 -6.96
CA THR A 281 -14.40 -1.94 -8.36
C THR A 281 -14.76 -3.42 -8.38
N GLN A 282 -14.99 -3.96 -9.57
CA GLN A 282 -15.03 -5.38 -9.82
C GLN A 282 -13.71 -5.85 -10.46
N PRO A 283 -13.36 -7.13 -10.30
CA PRO A 283 -12.21 -7.69 -10.98
C PRO A 283 -12.43 -7.74 -12.51
N THR A 284 -11.39 -7.41 -13.29
CA THR A 284 -11.33 -7.72 -14.73
C THR A 284 -10.85 -9.15 -14.95
N ARG A 285 -10.90 -9.62 -16.21
CA ARG A 285 -10.29 -10.91 -16.57
C ARG A 285 -8.79 -10.93 -16.35
N ASP A 286 -8.14 -9.81 -16.60
CA ASP A 286 -6.69 -9.69 -16.57
C ASP A 286 -6.16 -9.09 -15.28
N GLN A 287 -7.00 -8.96 -14.25
CA GLN A 287 -6.57 -8.47 -12.95
C GLN A 287 -5.77 -9.53 -12.18
N SER A 288 -4.76 -9.10 -11.45
CA SER A 288 -3.95 -9.92 -10.54
C SER A 288 -3.85 -9.30 -9.15
N TRP A 289 -4.88 -8.54 -8.76
CA TRP A 289 -4.93 -7.87 -7.47
C TRP A 289 -6.33 -7.96 -6.88
N TRP A 290 -6.44 -8.12 -5.57
CA TRP A 290 -7.70 -8.05 -4.82
C TRP A 290 -7.88 -6.68 -4.20
N GLY A 291 -6.83 -6.17 -3.56
CA GLY A 291 -6.67 -4.77 -3.18
C GLY A 291 -5.45 -4.17 -3.88
N ILE A 292 -5.41 -2.84 -3.94
CA ILE A 292 -4.20 -2.10 -4.31
C ILE A 292 -4.20 -0.72 -3.68
N ALA A 293 -3.07 -0.32 -3.09
CA ALA A 293 -2.81 1.05 -2.66
C ALA A 293 -2.12 1.88 -3.73
N GLY A 294 -2.44 3.17 -3.80
CA GLY A 294 -1.79 4.11 -4.72
C GLY A 294 -0.31 4.37 -4.43
N GLY A 295 0.22 3.96 -3.28
CA GLY A 295 1.64 4.10 -2.94
C GLY A 295 1.94 3.63 -1.51
N ILE A 296 3.24 3.55 -1.17
CA ILE A 296 3.75 3.18 0.15
C ILE A 296 4.71 4.26 0.69
N PRO A 297 4.20 5.30 1.38
CA PRO A 297 2.78 5.61 1.58
C PRO A 297 2.13 6.22 0.33
N GLY A 298 0.81 6.35 0.35
CA GLY A 298 0.07 7.15 -0.63
C GLY A 298 0.27 8.65 -0.42
N ALA A 299 -0.28 9.47 -1.31
CA ALA A 299 -0.25 10.93 -1.22
C ALA A 299 -1.22 11.42 -0.12
N ALA A 300 -0.77 11.37 1.13
CA ALA A 300 -1.63 11.58 2.28
C ALA A 300 -2.36 12.92 2.20
N THR A 301 -3.68 12.89 2.37
CA THR A 301 -4.58 14.07 2.36
C THR A 301 -4.62 14.86 1.05
N VAL A 302 -4.06 14.31 -0.03
CA VAL A 302 -4.07 14.93 -1.36
C VAL A 302 -4.92 14.08 -2.28
N SER A 303 -6.04 14.65 -2.70
CA SER A 303 -6.94 13.99 -3.65
C SER A 303 -6.55 14.33 -5.11
N GLY A 304 -7.06 13.55 -6.06
CA GLY A 304 -6.89 13.81 -7.49
C GLY A 304 -5.56 13.36 -8.06
N THR A 305 -4.89 12.40 -7.41
CA THR A 305 -3.59 11.90 -7.87
C THR A 305 -3.59 10.40 -8.05
N ALA A 306 -2.65 9.90 -8.84
CA ALA A 306 -2.39 8.47 -9.02
C ALA A 306 -1.98 7.74 -7.72
N GLN A 307 -1.73 8.46 -6.62
CA GLN A 307 -1.40 7.87 -5.32
C GLN A 307 -2.41 8.27 -4.22
N SER A 308 -3.61 8.75 -4.59
CA SER A 308 -4.54 9.39 -3.64
C SER A 308 -5.55 8.46 -2.98
N ALA A 309 -5.59 7.18 -3.35
CA ALA A 309 -6.58 6.24 -2.86
C ALA A 309 -6.06 4.81 -2.73
N VAL A 310 -6.90 3.96 -2.14
CA VAL A 310 -6.84 2.50 -2.21
C VAL A 310 -8.02 1.99 -3.03
N ALA A 311 -7.87 0.85 -3.69
CA ALA A 311 -8.98 0.18 -4.38
C ALA A 311 -9.18 -1.24 -3.85
N LEU A 312 -10.44 -1.66 -3.83
CA LEU A 312 -10.86 -3.02 -3.55
C LEU A 312 -11.64 -3.56 -4.76
N ALA A 313 -11.22 -4.70 -5.27
CA ALA A 313 -11.95 -5.46 -6.26
C ALA A 313 -12.92 -6.42 -5.57
N THR A 314 -14.18 -5.99 -5.47
CA THR A 314 -15.22 -6.74 -4.77
C THR A 314 -15.56 -8.03 -5.51
N MET A 315 -15.52 -9.14 -4.79
CA MET A 315 -15.91 -10.45 -5.29
C MET A 315 -17.33 -10.80 -4.83
N SER A 316 -18.06 -11.58 -5.63
CA SER A 316 -19.47 -11.91 -5.34
C SER A 316 -19.60 -12.86 -4.15
N TYR A 317 -18.63 -13.76 -3.96
CA TYR A 317 -18.63 -14.76 -2.90
C TYR A 317 -17.68 -14.46 -1.73
N ALA A 318 -16.93 -13.36 -1.77
CA ALA A 318 -16.10 -12.95 -0.65
C ALA A 318 -16.96 -12.36 0.48
N GLY A 319 -16.75 -12.87 1.70
CA GLY A 319 -17.38 -12.34 2.90
C GLY A 319 -16.94 -10.91 3.19
N ALA A 320 -17.85 -10.09 3.73
CA ALA A 320 -17.59 -8.69 4.03
C ALA A 320 -16.38 -8.49 4.96
N ARG A 321 -16.17 -9.43 5.89
CA ARG A 321 -15.02 -9.40 6.80
C ARG A 321 -13.70 -9.62 6.08
N ALA A 322 -13.62 -10.57 5.15
CA ALA A 322 -12.40 -10.80 4.37
C ALA A 322 -12.02 -9.55 3.56
N GLU A 323 -12.99 -8.94 2.88
CA GLU A 323 -12.75 -7.72 2.09
C GLU A 323 -12.49 -6.48 2.96
N GLY A 324 -13.08 -6.40 4.15
CA GLY A 324 -12.72 -5.38 5.15
C GLY A 324 -11.26 -5.51 5.60
N MET A 325 -10.75 -6.75 5.74
CA MET A 325 -9.34 -6.99 6.05
C MET A 325 -8.41 -6.66 4.89
N VAL A 326 -8.82 -6.94 3.64
CA VAL A 326 -8.07 -6.49 2.45
C VAL A 326 -8.00 -4.97 2.42
N LEU A 327 -9.12 -4.27 2.64
CA LEU A 327 -9.10 -2.80 2.77
C LEU A 327 -8.18 -2.32 3.88
N ALA A 328 -8.14 -3.04 5.02
CA ALA A 328 -7.25 -2.68 6.11
C ALA A 328 -5.77 -2.86 5.75
N HIS A 329 -5.45 -3.91 4.98
CA HIS A 329 -4.12 -4.17 4.44
C HIS A 329 -3.70 -3.06 3.45
N GLU A 330 -4.54 -2.73 2.48
CA GLU A 330 -4.25 -1.65 1.53
C GLU A 330 -4.14 -0.28 2.20
N ALA A 331 -4.97 -0.02 3.21
CA ALA A 331 -4.84 1.17 4.02
C ALA A 331 -3.51 1.17 4.80
N GLY A 332 -3.05 0.02 5.28
CA GLY A 332 -1.71 -0.15 5.86
C GLY A 332 -0.61 0.30 4.90
N HIS A 333 -0.65 -0.15 3.64
CA HIS A 333 0.25 0.33 2.58
C HIS A 333 0.14 1.83 2.38
N PHE A 334 -1.07 2.35 2.21
CA PHE A 334 -1.32 3.77 2.02
C PHE A 334 -0.78 4.63 3.17
N LEU A 335 -0.75 4.09 4.39
CA LEU A 335 -0.25 4.73 5.61
C LEU A 335 1.27 4.51 5.83
N GLY A 336 1.93 3.74 4.96
CA GLY A 336 3.40 3.59 4.92
C GLY A 336 3.93 2.23 5.37
N LEU A 337 3.08 1.23 5.57
CA LEU A 337 3.54 -0.13 5.87
C LEU A 337 3.94 -0.88 4.59
N ASN A 338 5.03 -1.64 4.66
CA ASN A 338 5.43 -2.57 3.60
C ASN A 338 4.94 -3.97 3.94
N HIS A 339 5.01 -4.90 2.99
CA HIS A 339 4.84 -6.29 3.35
C HIS A 339 5.95 -6.73 4.29
N THR A 340 5.60 -7.48 5.35
CA THR A 340 6.58 -8.01 6.31
C THR A 340 7.61 -8.89 5.61
N THR A 341 7.12 -9.77 4.73
CA THR A 341 7.92 -10.54 3.79
C THR A 341 7.24 -10.49 2.43
N GLU A 342 8.01 -10.21 1.37
CA GLU A 342 7.55 -10.28 -0.01
C GLU A 342 7.65 -11.71 -0.58
N PHE A 343 6.76 -12.04 -1.52
CA PHE A 343 6.89 -13.30 -2.27
C PHE A 343 8.19 -13.32 -3.07
N GLY A 344 8.94 -14.43 -2.94
CA GLY A 344 10.30 -14.54 -3.48
C GLY A 344 11.39 -14.24 -2.44
N SER A 345 11.03 -13.64 -1.30
CA SER A 345 11.90 -13.43 -0.12
C SER A 345 13.18 -12.64 -0.33
N GLU A 346 13.18 -11.77 -1.33
CA GLU A 346 14.28 -10.83 -1.56
C GLU A 346 13.98 -9.45 -0.95
N ALA A 347 12.73 -9.23 -0.49
CA ALA A 347 12.31 -7.98 0.10
C ALA A 347 11.51 -8.18 1.40
N PHE A 348 11.77 -7.29 2.35
CA PHE A 348 11.22 -7.29 3.70
C PHE A 348 10.87 -5.85 4.11
N ASP A 349 9.99 -5.70 5.09
CA ASP A 349 9.72 -4.38 5.65
C ASP A 349 10.92 -3.86 6.47
N PRO A 350 11.06 -2.53 6.61
CA PRO A 350 12.16 -1.91 7.35
C PRO A 350 11.99 -1.95 8.88
N LEU A 351 11.18 -2.88 9.41
CA LEU A 351 10.83 -2.96 10.83
C LEU A 351 11.49 -4.20 11.44
N GLU A 352 12.14 -4.04 12.60
CA GLU A 352 12.93 -5.15 13.20
C GLU A 352 12.08 -6.11 14.05
N ASP A 353 10.84 -5.75 14.37
CA ASP A 353 9.93 -6.52 15.22
C ASP A 353 8.95 -7.40 14.41
N THR A 354 9.07 -7.37 13.09
CA THR A 354 8.35 -8.20 12.14
C THR A 354 9.26 -9.36 11.71
N PRO A 355 8.92 -10.62 12.07
CA PRO A 355 9.71 -11.76 11.66
C PRO A 355 9.75 -11.89 10.14
N GLN A 356 10.93 -12.14 9.59
CA GLN A 356 11.10 -12.43 8.16
C GLN A 356 10.84 -13.91 7.88
N CYS A 357 10.22 -14.20 6.74
CA CYS A 357 10.06 -15.57 6.25
C CYS A 357 11.06 -15.89 5.15
N GLU A 358 12.06 -16.71 5.47
CA GLU A 358 13.05 -17.15 4.48
C GLU A 358 12.41 -18.04 3.42
N ARG A 359 12.46 -17.60 2.15
CA ARG A 359 11.95 -18.32 0.97
C ARG A 359 10.43 -18.56 1.01
N MET A 360 9.68 -17.58 1.48
CA MET A 360 8.24 -17.47 1.26
C MET A 360 7.89 -17.61 -0.22
N ASP A 361 7.09 -18.64 -0.47
CA ASP A 361 6.41 -18.93 -1.72
C ASP A 361 4.94 -19.25 -1.46
N GLU A 362 4.19 -19.42 -2.52
CA GLU A 362 2.76 -19.68 -2.49
C GLU A 362 2.36 -21.03 -1.87
N LEU A 363 3.31 -21.94 -1.66
CA LEU A 363 3.04 -23.24 -1.04
C LEU A 363 3.38 -23.25 0.45
N ASN A 364 4.33 -22.42 0.88
CA ASN A 364 4.82 -22.41 2.25
C ASN A 364 4.45 -21.17 3.06
N PHE A 365 3.81 -20.15 2.47
CA PHE A 365 3.49 -18.89 3.17
C PHE A 365 2.71 -19.08 4.48
N ARG A 366 1.88 -20.14 4.60
CA ARG A 366 1.16 -20.47 5.84
C ARG A 366 2.08 -20.90 6.99
N SER A 367 3.29 -21.34 6.68
CA SER A 367 4.31 -21.74 7.65
C SER A 367 5.19 -20.58 8.12
N CYS A 368 5.03 -19.41 7.49
CA CYS A 368 5.79 -18.24 7.84
C CYS A 368 5.43 -17.72 9.25
N PRO A 369 6.41 -17.29 10.05
CA PRO A 369 6.18 -16.80 11.42
C PRO A 369 5.30 -15.55 11.47
N ASP A 370 5.29 -14.76 10.40
CA ASP A 370 4.51 -13.54 10.22
C ASP A 370 3.19 -13.76 9.48
N TYR A 371 2.76 -15.00 9.20
CA TYR A 371 1.51 -15.28 8.46
C TYR A 371 0.25 -14.62 9.06
N LYS A 372 0.27 -14.34 10.37
CA LYS A 372 -0.84 -13.67 11.10
C LYS A 372 -0.72 -12.15 11.15
N ASN A 373 0.33 -11.57 10.59
CA ASN A 373 0.50 -10.14 10.45
C ASN A 373 -0.40 -9.58 9.33
N LEU A 374 -1.08 -8.45 9.58
CA LEU A 374 -1.92 -7.75 8.62
C LEU A 374 -1.20 -7.58 7.28
N MET A 375 0.08 -7.20 7.33
CA MET A 375 0.92 -6.88 6.18
C MET A 375 1.69 -8.07 5.62
N HIS A 376 1.37 -9.30 6.01
CA HIS A 376 1.92 -10.46 5.31
C HIS A 376 1.38 -10.48 3.87
N ALA A 377 2.23 -10.69 2.86
CA ALA A 377 1.83 -10.54 1.45
C ALA A 377 0.74 -11.53 0.98
N ALA A 378 0.50 -12.62 1.72
CA ALA A 378 -0.61 -13.55 1.46
C ALA A 378 -1.85 -13.32 2.37
N SER A 379 -1.83 -12.24 3.16
CA SER A 379 -2.84 -12.00 4.19
C SER A 379 -4.20 -11.73 3.55
N SER A 380 -5.15 -12.58 3.89
CA SER A 380 -6.57 -12.42 3.55
C SER A 380 -7.47 -12.54 4.79
N GLY A 381 -6.86 -12.37 5.97
CA GLY A 381 -7.52 -12.34 7.26
C GLY A 381 -6.58 -12.45 8.46
N ALA A 382 -5.35 -11.96 8.29
CA ALA A 382 -4.39 -11.82 9.36
C ALA A 382 -4.85 -10.74 10.35
N LEU A 383 -4.55 -10.90 11.63
CA LEU A 383 -5.23 -10.17 12.72
C LEU A 383 -4.27 -9.46 13.67
N GLU A 384 -3.00 -9.32 13.29
CA GLU A 384 -1.95 -8.78 14.15
C GLU A 384 -1.20 -7.64 13.44
N ALA A 385 -0.75 -6.66 14.21
CA ALA A 385 0.20 -5.65 13.77
C ALA A 385 1.28 -5.55 14.84
N SER A 386 2.54 -5.44 14.44
CA SER A 386 3.65 -5.30 15.38
C SER A 386 3.62 -3.92 16.05
N PRO A 387 4.20 -3.76 17.24
CA PRO A 387 4.35 -2.45 17.87
C PRO A 387 4.95 -1.37 16.96
N LEU A 388 5.95 -1.69 16.14
CA LEU A 388 6.54 -0.72 15.22
C LEU A 388 5.61 -0.40 14.03
N GLN A 389 4.87 -1.38 13.50
CA GLN A 389 3.84 -1.12 12.48
C GLN A 389 2.74 -0.20 13.01
N VAL A 390 2.28 -0.45 14.24
CA VAL A 390 1.31 0.41 14.94
C VAL A 390 1.85 1.83 15.05
N ARG A 391 3.15 2.00 15.34
CA ARG A 391 3.78 3.31 15.43
C ARG A 391 3.88 4.04 14.08
N VAL A 392 4.15 3.34 12.99
CA VAL A 392 4.12 3.90 11.62
C VAL A 392 2.72 4.43 11.31
N VAL A 393 1.68 3.59 11.47
CA VAL A 393 0.29 3.99 11.19
C VAL A 393 -0.15 5.18 12.05
N ARG A 394 0.19 5.17 13.34
CA ARG A 394 -0.11 6.30 14.25
C ARG A 394 0.68 7.58 13.94
N GLY A 395 1.75 7.52 13.15
CA GLY A 395 2.45 8.71 12.66
C GLY A 395 1.84 9.33 11.41
N SER A 396 0.86 8.65 10.78
CA SER A 396 0.33 9.09 9.49
C SER A 396 -0.67 10.26 9.63
N PRO A 397 -0.56 11.31 8.79
CA PRO A 397 -1.46 12.45 8.83
C PRO A 397 -2.86 12.20 8.21
N VAL A 398 -3.16 10.98 7.75
CA VAL A 398 -4.42 10.66 7.04
C VAL A 398 -5.66 10.70 7.94
N TYR A 399 -5.50 10.45 9.25
CA TYR A 399 -6.61 10.41 10.21
C TYR A 399 -6.57 11.61 11.17
N HIS A 400 -7.63 11.82 11.95
CA HIS A 400 -7.72 12.85 12.97
C HIS A 400 -7.25 12.32 14.33
N ALA A 401 -6.07 12.70 14.78
CA ALA A 401 -5.56 12.34 16.11
C ALA A 401 -6.29 13.13 17.21
N PHE A 402 -6.59 12.50 18.34
CA PHE A 402 -7.17 13.20 19.49
C PHE A 402 -6.12 14.07 20.19
N LEU A 403 -6.53 15.26 20.64
CA LEU A 403 -5.66 16.20 21.35
C LEU A 403 -5.14 15.63 22.68
N SER A 404 -5.96 14.83 23.36
CA SER A 404 -5.66 14.23 24.66
C SER A 404 -6.55 13.03 24.91
N GLY A 405 -6.17 12.20 25.88
CA GLY A 405 -6.93 11.02 26.28
C GLY A 405 -6.02 10.00 26.93
N ALA A 406 -6.60 8.93 27.47
CA ALA A 406 -5.80 7.73 27.69
C ALA A 406 -5.61 7.06 26.32
N PRO A 407 -4.38 6.67 25.94
CA PRO A 407 -4.19 5.84 24.77
C PRO A 407 -5.15 4.66 24.85
N LYS A 408 -6.02 4.47 23.85
CA LYS A 408 -6.83 3.26 23.78
C LYS A 408 -5.87 2.08 23.80
N GLN A 409 -5.92 1.30 24.87
CA GLN A 409 -5.18 0.06 24.91
C GLN A 409 -5.70 -0.81 23.78
N ILE A 410 -4.78 -1.27 22.93
CA ILE A 410 -5.09 -2.31 21.96
C ILE A 410 -5.46 -3.54 22.79
N THR A 411 -6.76 -3.83 22.87
CA THR A 411 -7.25 -4.97 23.63
C THR A 411 -6.73 -6.27 23.00
N ALA A 412 -6.54 -7.28 23.84
CA ALA A 412 -6.10 -8.63 23.48
C ALA A 412 -6.76 -9.17 22.19
N PRO A 413 -6.11 -10.11 21.47
CA PRO A 413 -6.61 -10.58 20.19
C PRO A 413 -8.07 -11.06 20.29
N ALA A 414 -8.90 -10.61 19.35
CA ALA A 414 -10.25 -11.11 19.17
C ALA A 414 -10.20 -12.64 18.96
N PRO A 415 -11.30 -13.39 19.20
CA PRO A 415 -11.37 -14.79 18.82
C PRO A 415 -10.87 -14.95 17.38
N ALA A 416 -10.02 -15.98 17.18
CA ALA A 416 -9.36 -16.21 15.91
C ALA A 416 -10.38 -16.17 14.77
N PHE A 417 -10.20 -15.19 13.88
CA PHE A 417 -10.90 -15.20 12.61
C PHE A 417 -10.39 -16.39 11.81
N ASP A 418 -11.27 -17.33 11.50
CA ASP A 418 -10.95 -18.39 10.56
C ASP A 418 -11.08 -17.83 9.15
N ALA A 419 -10.13 -16.97 8.78
CA ALA A 419 -10.03 -16.35 7.46
C ALA A 419 -10.14 -17.39 6.35
N GLY A 420 -9.60 -18.59 6.60
CA GLY A 420 -9.76 -19.71 5.70
C GLY A 420 -11.23 -19.94 5.37
N LYS A 421 -12.09 -20.13 6.37
CA LYS A 421 -13.50 -20.48 6.11
C LYS A 421 -14.28 -19.43 5.32
N GLU A 422 -14.00 -18.14 5.52
CA GLU A 422 -14.65 -17.08 4.73
C GLU A 422 -14.15 -17.05 3.27
N LEU A 423 -12.89 -17.39 3.04
CA LEU A 423 -12.28 -17.40 1.71
C LEU A 423 -12.73 -18.57 0.86
N GLY A 424 -13.16 -19.70 1.46
CA GLY A 424 -13.72 -20.83 0.71
C GLY A 424 -14.88 -20.44 -0.21
N GLY A 425 -15.63 -19.39 0.13
CA GLY A 425 -16.67 -18.84 -0.73
C GLY A 425 -16.16 -18.47 -2.12
N ILE A 426 -14.97 -17.86 -2.21
CA ILE A 426 -14.31 -17.47 -3.46
C ILE A 426 -14.02 -18.69 -4.36
N PHE A 427 -13.86 -19.86 -3.75
CA PHE A 427 -13.57 -21.13 -4.42
C PHE A 427 -14.80 -22.03 -4.60
N GLY A 428 -15.99 -21.50 -4.31
CA GLY A 428 -17.25 -22.23 -4.43
C GLY A 428 -17.55 -23.20 -3.29
N HIS A 429 -16.84 -23.09 -2.16
CA HIS A 429 -17.05 -23.91 -0.95
C HIS A 429 -17.06 -23.05 0.34
N PRO A 430 -18.07 -22.19 0.53
CA PRO A 430 -18.15 -21.32 1.70
C PRO A 430 -18.12 -22.12 3.01
N GLY A 431 -17.39 -21.61 4.01
CA GLY A 431 -17.22 -22.26 5.30
C GLY A 431 -16.09 -23.29 5.36
N VAL A 432 -15.34 -23.48 4.27
CA VAL A 432 -14.17 -24.36 4.17
C VAL A 432 -12.93 -23.52 3.91
N ALA A 433 -11.81 -23.85 4.55
CA ALA A 433 -10.56 -23.14 4.29
C ALA A 433 -10.00 -23.49 2.90
N PRO A 434 -9.46 -22.50 2.14
CA PRO A 434 -8.73 -22.75 0.92
C PRO A 434 -7.68 -23.83 1.11
N ASP A 435 -7.62 -24.77 0.19
CA ASP A 435 -6.52 -25.75 0.13
C ASP A 435 -5.19 -25.08 -0.28
N ALA A 436 -4.11 -25.85 -0.36
CA ALA A 436 -2.79 -25.31 -0.70
C ALA A 436 -2.77 -24.62 -2.08
N VAL A 437 -3.49 -25.15 -3.07
CA VAL A 437 -3.56 -24.63 -4.44
C VAL A 437 -4.36 -23.34 -4.48
N GLU A 438 -5.52 -23.36 -3.83
CA GLU A 438 -6.41 -22.22 -3.74
C GLU A 438 -5.74 -21.05 -3.04
N SER A 439 -5.01 -21.35 -1.95
CA SER A 439 -4.26 -20.33 -1.26
C SER A 439 -3.07 -19.81 -2.07
N ALA A 440 -2.39 -20.69 -2.80
CA ALA A 440 -1.33 -20.31 -3.73
C ALA A 440 -1.85 -19.33 -4.79
N VAL A 441 -3.06 -19.56 -5.31
CA VAL A 441 -3.68 -18.64 -6.27
C VAL A 441 -4.09 -17.31 -5.62
N LEU A 442 -4.64 -17.33 -4.40
CA LEU A 442 -4.95 -16.10 -3.64
C LEU A 442 -3.72 -15.23 -3.41
N ALA A 443 -2.58 -15.84 -3.06
CA ALA A 443 -1.31 -15.16 -2.86
C ALA A 443 -0.85 -14.35 -4.08
N THR A 444 -1.16 -14.80 -5.29
CA THR A 444 -0.83 -14.05 -6.52
C THR A 444 -1.68 -12.79 -6.73
N LEU A 445 -2.70 -12.57 -5.88
CA LEU A 445 -3.65 -11.46 -5.99
C LEU A 445 -3.27 -10.24 -5.15
N CYS A 446 -2.02 -10.05 -4.76
CA CYS A 446 -1.57 -8.85 -4.03
C CYS A 446 -0.91 -7.78 -4.93
N GLY A 447 -1.12 -7.86 -6.24
CA GLY A 447 -0.96 -6.72 -7.15
C GLY A 447 0.45 -6.22 -7.46
N ALA A 448 1.49 -6.78 -6.87
CA ALA A 448 2.85 -6.38 -7.19
C ALA A 448 3.25 -6.89 -8.62
N PRO A 449 3.64 -6.00 -9.55
CA PRO A 449 4.05 -6.37 -10.90
C PRO A 449 5.40 -7.13 -10.84
N GLY A 450 5.38 -8.41 -11.22
CA GLY A 450 6.59 -9.26 -11.29
C GLY A 450 6.52 -10.56 -10.50
N HIS A 451 5.58 -10.70 -9.56
CA HIS A 451 5.56 -11.81 -8.58
C HIS A 451 4.92 -13.12 -9.08
N GLY A 452 4.49 -13.20 -10.34
CA GLY A 452 3.67 -14.31 -10.83
C GLY A 452 4.30 -15.46 -11.66
N PRO A 453 5.53 -15.42 -12.21
CA PRO A 453 6.00 -16.54 -13.06
C PRO A 453 6.67 -17.70 -12.31
N VAL A 454 7.41 -17.44 -11.24
CA VAL A 454 8.34 -18.42 -10.64
C VAL A 454 7.61 -19.44 -9.74
N THR A 455 6.44 -19.07 -9.23
CA THR A 455 5.93 -19.61 -7.98
C THR A 455 4.81 -20.65 -8.19
N LEU A 456 3.95 -20.46 -9.20
CA LEU A 456 2.90 -21.42 -9.60
C LEU A 456 3.45 -22.67 -10.31
N ALA A 457 4.74 -22.72 -10.64
CA ALA A 457 5.40 -23.87 -11.28
C ALA A 457 5.44 -25.13 -10.42
N ARG A 458 5.23 -24.99 -9.11
CA ARG A 458 5.20 -26.12 -8.17
C ARG A 458 3.80 -26.69 -7.96
N VAL A 459 2.75 -25.99 -8.40
CA VAL A 459 1.39 -26.50 -8.36
C VAL A 459 1.20 -27.51 -9.49
N PRO A 460 0.72 -28.74 -9.22
CA PRO A 460 0.41 -29.69 -10.28
C PRO A 460 -0.49 -29.07 -11.34
N ARG A 461 -0.05 -29.13 -12.61
CA ARG A 461 -0.79 -28.57 -13.76
C ARG A 461 -2.26 -29.00 -13.77
N ALA A 462 -2.53 -30.27 -13.44
CA ALA A 462 -3.89 -30.82 -13.39
C ALA A 462 -4.77 -30.11 -12.35
N GLU A 463 -4.21 -29.69 -11.21
CA GLU A 463 -4.94 -28.98 -10.16
C GLU A 463 -5.25 -27.54 -10.58
N LEU A 464 -4.30 -26.86 -11.24
CA LEU A 464 -4.55 -25.55 -11.85
C LEU A 464 -5.61 -25.63 -12.96
N GLU A 465 -5.58 -26.67 -13.81
CA GLU A 465 -6.59 -26.90 -14.85
C GLU A 465 -7.98 -27.17 -14.24
N ALA A 466 -8.03 -27.93 -13.15
CA ALA A 466 -9.26 -28.19 -12.41
C ALA A 466 -9.82 -26.90 -11.81
N LEU A 467 -8.99 -26.10 -11.14
CA LEU A 467 -9.40 -24.83 -10.53
C LEU A 467 -9.88 -23.82 -11.58
N ALA A 468 -9.15 -23.69 -12.69
CA ALA A 468 -9.50 -22.80 -13.80
C ALA A 468 -10.85 -23.13 -14.45
N ARG A 469 -11.32 -24.38 -14.35
CA ARG A 469 -12.60 -24.84 -14.93
C ARG A 469 -13.71 -25.03 -13.91
N ARG A 470 -13.42 -24.90 -12.61
CA ARG A 470 -14.38 -25.23 -11.54
C ARG A 470 -15.56 -24.24 -11.55
N PRO A 471 -16.80 -24.73 -11.72
CA PRO A 471 -17.99 -23.89 -11.58
C PRO A 471 -18.09 -23.30 -10.17
N GLY A 472 -18.65 -22.09 -10.05
CA GLY A 472 -18.83 -21.43 -8.75
C GLY A 472 -17.58 -20.76 -8.17
N VAL A 473 -16.38 -21.02 -8.71
CA VAL A 473 -15.17 -20.25 -8.37
C VAL A 473 -15.27 -18.83 -8.91
N GLU A 474 -14.69 -17.86 -8.22
CA GLU A 474 -14.64 -16.50 -8.73
C GLU A 474 -13.84 -16.37 -10.02
N SER A 475 -14.25 -15.42 -10.87
CA SER A 475 -13.62 -15.26 -12.18
C SER A 475 -12.13 -14.91 -12.06
N ILE A 476 -11.77 -14.02 -11.13
CA ILE A 476 -10.38 -13.64 -10.87
C ILE A 476 -9.49 -14.83 -10.49
N VAL A 477 -9.98 -15.74 -9.65
CA VAL A 477 -9.27 -16.97 -9.28
C VAL A 477 -9.08 -17.88 -10.48
N ARG A 478 -10.13 -18.09 -11.29
CA ARG A 478 -10.01 -18.89 -12.53
C ARG A 478 -9.01 -18.27 -13.51
N ASN A 479 -8.98 -16.94 -13.60
CA ASN A 479 -8.07 -16.24 -14.50
C ASN A 479 -6.62 -16.31 -14.01
N ALA A 480 -6.39 -16.12 -12.72
CA ALA A 480 -5.08 -16.32 -12.10
C ALA A 480 -4.56 -17.75 -12.35
N ALA A 481 -5.40 -18.77 -12.15
CA ALA A 481 -5.08 -20.16 -12.49
C ALA A 481 -4.81 -20.36 -14.00
N THR A 482 -5.58 -19.71 -14.89
CA THR A 482 -5.37 -19.79 -16.35
C THR A 482 -4.08 -19.12 -16.79
N LYS A 483 -3.75 -17.96 -16.21
CA LYS A 483 -2.48 -17.26 -16.45
C LYS A 483 -1.30 -18.10 -15.98
N ALA A 484 -1.42 -18.72 -14.81
CA ALA A 484 -0.46 -19.70 -14.32
C ALA A 484 -0.18 -20.79 -15.36
N LEU A 485 -1.25 -21.44 -15.85
CA LEU A 485 -1.15 -22.51 -16.85
C LEU A 485 -0.52 -22.07 -18.17
N THR A 486 -0.73 -20.82 -18.58
CA THR A 486 -0.17 -20.28 -19.82
C THR A 486 1.34 -20.09 -19.69
N ARG A 487 1.82 -19.72 -18.51
CA ARG A 487 3.26 -19.54 -18.21
C ARG A 487 4.02 -20.85 -18.03
N LEU A 488 3.31 -21.95 -17.75
CA LEU A 488 3.90 -23.30 -17.65
C LEU A 488 4.06 -24.02 -19.00
N ARG A 489 3.66 -23.38 -20.11
CA ARG A 489 3.88 -23.88 -21.47
C ARG A 489 5.12 -23.22 -22.05
#